data_AF-A0A7M3WIK3-F1
#
_entry.id   AF-A0A7M3WIK3-F1
#
_cell.length_a   1.000
_cell.length_b   1.000
_cell.length_c   1.000
_cell.angle_alpha   90.00
_cell.angle_beta   90.00
_cell.angle_gamma   90.00
#
_symmetry.space_group_name_H-M   'P 1'
#
loop_
_entity.id
_entity.type
_entity.pdbx_description
1 polymer ?
#
loop_
_entity_poly.entity_id
_entity_poly.type
_entity_poly.pdbx_seq_one_letter_code
_entity_poly.pdbx_strand_id
1 'polypeptide(L)'
;MENNELGQELRWCVDRLASVAPGSPLHGVSLLNLAAWHRNQGEHMMSLVTLSDISSDRGHPSDIIGLSRLESGRILASIGDLEPAMRHLWIAMRRLSSVEMPAESVVCAIEWLDIALDEIEEDSPMMDERIVDAKPRDSPGMTTVPSNPNDIRECVELILSLALVDVSGTQRDDLGLVLDASEAIHEPKWKSEIEKRSHEIQDSRLLEALQS
;
A
#
# COMPACT_ATOMS: atom_id res chain seq x y z
N MET A 1 -4.21 -28.01 -17.15
CA MET A 1 -4.23 -29.04 -16.10
C MET A 1 -3.23 -28.69 -15.01
N GLU A 2 -1.96 -28.37 -15.34
CA GLU A 2 -0.91 -28.00 -14.38
C GLU A 2 -1.28 -26.87 -13.39
N ASN A 3 -2.00 -25.84 -13.84
CA ASN A 3 -2.31 -24.69 -12.97
C ASN A 3 -3.32 -25.02 -11.85
N ASN A 4 -4.23 -25.97 -12.08
CA ASN A 4 -5.19 -26.40 -11.07
C ASN A 4 -4.57 -27.35 -10.03
N GLU A 5 -3.54 -28.11 -10.42
CA GLU A 5 -2.75 -28.91 -9.49
C GLU A 5 -1.94 -28.01 -8.57
N LEU A 6 -1.33 -26.94 -9.10
CA LEU A 6 -0.62 -25.95 -8.29
C LEU A 6 -1.51 -25.30 -7.22
N GLY A 7 -2.73 -24.90 -7.57
CA GLY A 7 -3.69 -24.35 -6.61
C GLY A 7 -4.04 -25.33 -5.49
N GLN A 8 -4.20 -26.62 -5.81
CA GLN A 8 -4.46 -27.67 -4.83
C GLN A 8 -3.27 -27.89 -3.89
N GLU A 9 -2.05 -27.89 -4.40
CA GLU A 9 -0.82 -28.02 -3.59
C GLU A 9 -0.63 -26.83 -2.64
N LEU A 10 -0.88 -25.60 -3.13
CA LEU A 10 -0.86 -24.40 -2.28
C LEU A 10 -1.93 -24.48 -1.18
N ARG A 11 -3.14 -24.91 -1.52
CA ARG A 11 -4.22 -25.11 -0.55
C ARG A 11 -3.86 -26.17 0.49
N TRP A 12 -3.29 -27.29 0.05
CA TRP A 12 -2.83 -28.35 0.95
C TRP A 12 -1.74 -27.86 1.91
N CYS A 13 -0.80 -27.04 1.43
CA CYS A 13 0.23 -26.41 2.25
C CYS A 13 -0.37 -25.50 3.34
N VAL A 14 -1.36 -24.67 2.98
CA VAL A 14 -2.11 -23.83 3.93
C VAL A 14 -2.77 -24.68 5.00
N ASP A 15 -3.55 -25.70 4.62
CA ASP A 15 -4.29 -26.55 5.57
C ASP A 15 -3.36 -27.34 6.50
N ARG A 16 -2.20 -27.79 5.98
CA ARG A 16 -1.16 -28.45 6.76
C ARG A 16 -0.57 -27.51 7.81
N LEU A 17 -0.19 -26.29 7.40
CA LEU A 17 0.41 -25.29 8.28
C LEU A 17 -0.58 -24.76 9.32
N ALA A 18 -1.85 -24.59 8.94
CA ALA A 18 -2.92 -24.25 9.87
C ALA A 18 -3.08 -25.32 10.98
N SER A 19 -2.80 -26.58 10.66
CA SER A 19 -2.91 -27.70 11.62
C SER A 19 -1.70 -27.81 12.56
N VAL A 20 -0.49 -27.53 12.07
CA VAL A 20 0.76 -27.80 12.83
C VAL A 20 1.38 -26.54 13.45
N ALA A 21 1.17 -25.38 12.84
CA ALA A 21 1.77 -24.11 13.26
C ALA A 21 0.87 -22.92 12.87
N PRO A 22 -0.38 -22.87 13.37
CA PRO A 22 -1.32 -21.81 13.04
C PRO A 22 -0.76 -20.44 13.44
N GLY A 23 -0.94 -19.44 12.58
CA GLY A 23 -0.46 -18.08 12.83
C GLY A 23 1.05 -17.89 12.63
N SER A 24 1.82 -18.96 12.44
CA SER A 24 3.27 -18.83 12.25
C SER A 24 3.62 -18.03 10.98
N PRO A 25 4.84 -17.47 10.88
CA PRO A 25 5.29 -16.82 9.65
C PRO A 25 5.15 -17.73 8.41
N LEU A 26 5.42 -19.03 8.55
CA LEU A 26 5.26 -19.99 7.45
C LEU A 26 3.79 -20.17 7.03
N HIS A 27 2.87 -20.23 7.98
CA HIS A 27 1.43 -20.25 7.70
C HIS A 27 0.99 -18.95 7.00
N GLY A 28 1.52 -17.81 7.43
CA GLY A 28 1.31 -16.53 6.76
C GLY A 28 1.79 -16.52 5.32
N VAL A 29 3.01 -16.98 5.07
CA VAL A 29 3.61 -17.04 3.73
C VAL A 29 2.84 -18.00 2.82
N SER A 30 2.34 -19.13 3.32
CA SER A 30 1.53 -20.04 2.49
C SER A 30 0.19 -19.41 2.10
N LEU A 31 -0.45 -18.65 2.99
CA LEU A 31 -1.65 -17.86 2.67
C LEU A 31 -1.36 -16.77 1.63
N LEU A 32 -0.25 -16.03 1.77
CA LEU A 32 0.16 -15.04 0.76
C LEU A 32 0.38 -15.68 -0.62
N ASN A 33 1.02 -16.84 -0.68
CA ASN A 33 1.24 -17.56 -1.93
C ASN A 33 -0.06 -18.06 -2.56
N LEU A 34 -0.98 -18.60 -1.76
CA LEU A 34 -2.29 -19.04 -2.25
C LEU A 34 -3.12 -17.84 -2.76
N ALA A 35 -3.09 -16.71 -2.06
CA ALA A 35 -3.73 -15.48 -2.50
C ALA A 35 -3.13 -14.98 -3.82
N ALA A 36 -1.81 -14.95 -3.94
CA ALA A 36 -1.14 -14.56 -5.19
C ALA A 36 -1.52 -15.49 -6.36
N TRP A 37 -1.67 -16.79 -6.11
CA TRP A 37 -2.18 -17.72 -7.12
C TRP A 37 -3.60 -17.38 -7.56
N HIS A 38 -4.53 -17.17 -6.62
CA HIS A 38 -5.91 -16.74 -6.94
C HIS A 38 -5.91 -15.44 -7.75
N ARG A 39 -5.12 -14.44 -7.35
CA ARG A 39 -4.96 -13.18 -8.08
C ARG A 39 -4.50 -13.40 -9.51
N ASN A 40 -3.49 -14.26 -9.71
CA ASN A 40 -2.97 -14.60 -11.04
C ASN A 40 -3.97 -15.38 -11.91
N GLN A 41 -5.01 -15.97 -11.32
CA GLN A 41 -6.14 -16.58 -12.03
C GLN A 41 -7.29 -15.61 -12.32
N GLY A 42 -7.19 -14.35 -11.90
CA GLY A 42 -8.29 -13.38 -11.96
C GLY A 42 -9.35 -13.61 -10.88
N GLU A 43 -9.09 -14.48 -9.89
CA GLU A 43 -10.00 -14.79 -8.79
C GLU A 43 -9.84 -13.78 -7.64
N HIS A 44 -10.02 -12.49 -7.93
CA HIS A 44 -9.76 -11.39 -6.99
C HIS A 44 -10.48 -11.55 -5.64
N MET A 45 -11.74 -11.97 -5.66
CA MET A 45 -12.51 -12.18 -4.43
C MET A 45 -11.95 -13.34 -3.59
N MET A 46 -11.50 -14.43 -4.23
CA MET A 46 -10.89 -15.56 -3.52
C MET A 46 -9.54 -15.18 -2.92
N SER A 47 -8.79 -14.33 -3.63
CA SER A 47 -7.55 -13.74 -3.10
C SER A 47 -7.83 -12.90 -1.86
N LEU A 48 -8.83 -12.00 -1.89
CA LEU A 48 -9.20 -11.17 -0.73
C LEU A 48 -9.66 -12.01 0.46
N VAL A 49 -10.46 -13.05 0.22
CA VAL A 49 -10.89 -13.99 1.27
C VAL A 49 -9.67 -14.66 1.90
N THR A 50 -8.74 -15.17 1.08
CA THR A 50 -7.50 -15.79 1.57
C THR A 50 -6.64 -14.82 2.39
N LEU A 51 -6.49 -13.56 1.94
CA LEU A 51 -5.74 -12.53 2.67
C LEU A 51 -6.43 -12.10 3.98
N SER A 52 -7.75 -12.26 4.09
CA SER A 52 -8.50 -11.94 5.31
C SER A 52 -8.23 -12.92 6.46
N ASP A 53 -7.75 -14.14 6.15
CA ASP A 53 -7.32 -15.12 7.16
C ASP A 53 -6.00 -14.73 7.84
N ILE A 54 -5.27 -13.75 7.31
CA ILE A 54 -4.07 -13.17 7.92
C ILE A 54 -4.48 -12.04 8.87
N SER A 55 -4.32 -12.26 10.17
CA SER A 55 -4.65 -11.30 11.23
C SER A 55 -3.82 -11.50 12.50
N SER A 56 -3.78 -10.45 13.33
CA SER A 56 -3.19 -10.46 14.68
C SER A 56 -3.89 -11.45 15.60
N ASP A 57 -5.22 -11.55 15.51
CA ASP A 57 -6.05 -12.42 16.36
C ASP A 57 -5.77 -13.91 16.08
N ARG A 58 -5.26 -14.21 14.88
CA ARG A 58 -4.81 -15.54 14.47
C ARG A 58 -3.31 -15.77 14.72
N GLY A 59 -2.63 -14.82 15.36
CA GLY A 59 -1.23 -14.95 15.77
C GLY A 59 -0.19 -14.62 14.70
N HIS A 60 -0.60 -14.06 13.55
CA HIS A 60 0.34 -13.71 12.48
C HIS A 60 1.24 -12.53 12.88
N PRO A 61 2.52 -12.54 12.47
CA PRO A 61 3.44 -11.45 12.75
C PRO A 61 3.11 -10.20 11.90
N SER A 62 3.58 -9.03 12.36
CA SER A 62 3.23 -7.72 11.78
C SER A 62 3.68 -7.54 10.32
N ASP A 63 4.82 -8.11 9.93
CA ASP A 63 5.34 -8.11 8.56
C ASP A 63 4.38 -8.83 7.60
N ILE A 64 3.96 -10.05 7.94
CA ILE A 64 3.00 -10.84 7.17
C ILE A 64 1.65 -10.13 7.09
N ILE A 65 1.17 -9.56 8.19
CA ILE A 65 -0.06 -8.76 8.19
C ILE A 65 0.09 -7.56 7.24
N GLY A 66 1.20 -6.81 7.35
CA GLY A 66 1.49 -5.67 6.48
C GLY A 66 1.46 -6.04 5.00
N LEU A 67 2.20 -7.08 4.61
CA LEU A 67 2.22 -7.59 3.24
C LEU A 67 0.83 -8.03 2.75
N SER A 68 0.05 -8.70 3.60
CA SER A 68 -1.31 -9.11 3.23
C SER A 68 -2.24 -7.91 2.98
N ARG A 69 -2.04 -6.81 3.72
CA ARG A 69 -2.84 -5.60 3.60
C ARG A 69 -2.41 -4.79 2.38
N LEU A 70 -1.12 -4.73 2.05
CA LEU A 70 -0.63 -4.18 0.79
C LEU A 70 -1.30 -4.88 -0.41
N GLU A 71 -1.29 -6.22 -0.43
CA GLU A 71 -1.93 -6.96 -1.53
C GLU A 71 -3.44 -6.79 -1.57
N SER A 72 -4.11 -6.73 -0.42
CA SER A 72 -5.55 -6.43 -0.37
C SER A 72 -5.85 -5.05 -0.96
N GLY A 73 -5.04 -4.05 -0.61
CA GLY A 73 -5.13 -2.69 -1.15
C GLY A 73 -5.00 -2.65 -2.66
N ARG A 74 -3.97 -3.31 -3.21
CA ARG A 74 -3.75 -3.42 -4.66
C ARG A 74 -4.89 -4.11 -5.40
N ILE A 75 -5.48 -5.15 -4.82
CA ILE A 75 -6.63 -5.85 -5.45
C ILE A 75 -7.84 -4.92 -5.47
N LEU A 76 -8.16 -4.28 -4.34
CA LEU A 76 -9.28 -3.36 -4.21
C LEU A 76 -9.14 -2.16 -5.16
N ALA A 77 -7.95 -1.57 -5.24
CA ALA A 77 -7.64 -0.51 -6.19
C ALA A 77 -7.85 -0.98 -7.65
N SER A 78 -7.38 -2.18 -7.99
CA SER A 78 -7.54 -2.72 -9.36
C SER A 78 -8.99 -2.98 -9.77
N ILE A 79 -9.90 -3.17 -8.82
CA ILE A 79 -11.34 -3.32 -9.07
C ILE A 79 -12.11 -2.00 -8.84
N GLY A 80 -11.43 -0.89 -8.56
CA GLY A 80 -12.04 0.44 -8.40
C GLY A 80 -12.68 0.71 -7.03
N ASP A 81 -12.47 -0.15 -6.03
CA ASP A 81 -13.00 0.05 -4.67
C ASP A 81 -11.95 0.76 -3.79
N LEU A 82 -11.83 2.08 -3.98
CA LEU A 82 -10.70 2.88 -3.52
C LEU A 82 -10.71 3.17 -2.02
N GLU A 83 -11.87 3.43 -1.40
CA GLU A 83 -11.94 3.69 0.04
C GLU A 83 -11.37 2.53 0.88
N PRO A 84 -11.78 1.27 0.70
CA PRO A 84 -11.15 0.17 1.41
C PRO A 84 -9.71 -0.05 0.95
N ALA A 85 -9.37 0.20 -0.32
CA ALA A 85 -7.99 0.11 -0.79
C ALA A 85 -7.05 1.02 0.01
N MET A 86 -7.42 2.29 0.15
CA MET A 86 -6.68 3.29 0.93
C MET A 86 -6.52 2.86 2.39
N ARG A 87 -7.58 2.35 3.04
CA ARG A 87 -7.45 1.83 4.42
C ARG A 87 -6.46 0.67 4.50
N HIS A 88 -6.51 -0.25 3.54
CA HIS A 88 -5.61 -1.39 3.50
C HIS A 88 -4.14 -0.96 3.30
N LEU A 89 -3.88 -0.04 2.37
CA LEU A 89 -2.55 0.51 2.12
C LEU A 89 -2.02 1.30 3.33
N TRP A 90 -2.87 2.08 4.01
CA TRP A 90 -2.48 2.81 5.21
C TRP A 90 -2.12 1.88 6.38
N ILE A 91 -2.93 0.85 6.63
CA ILE A 91 -2.62 -0.16 7.65
C ILE A 91 -1.32 -0.88 7.30
N ALA A 92 -1.10 -1.20 6.02
CA ALA A 92 0.13 -1.84 5.56
C ALA A 92 1.35 -0.95 5.84
N MET A 93 1.29 0.34 5.46
CA MET A 93 2.30 1.35 5.74
C MET A 93 2.64 1.40 7.23
N ARG A 94 1.63 1.57 8.10
CA ARG A 94 1.84 1.61 9.57
C ARG A 94 2.50 0.34 10.10
N ARG A 95 2.04 -0.84 9.67
CA ARG A 95 2.55 -2.14 10.13
C ARG A 95 4.00 -2.35 9.67
N LEU A 96 4.29 -2.07 8.41
CA LEU A 96 5.62 -2.28 7.81
C LEU A 96 6.64 -1.26 8.34
N SER A 97 6.24 -0.01 8.59
CA SER A 97 7.07 0.98 9.29
C SER A 97 7.41 0.57 10.73
N SER A 98 6.53 -0.18 11.40
CA SER A 98 6.77 -0.63 12.78
C SER A 98 7.71 -1.83 12.90
N VAL A 99 8.12 -2.41 11.76
CA VAL A 99 9.07 -3.52 11.67
C VAL A 99 10.23 -3.13 10.74
N GLU A 100 11.23 -3.98 10.57
CA GLU A 100 12.41 -3.70 9.74
C GLU A 100 12.11 -3.82 8.21
N MET A 101 10.97 -3.27 7.74
CA MET A 101 10.54 -3.26 6.34
C MET A 101 10.26 -1.84 5.81
N PRO A 102 11.23 -0.91 5.89
CA PRO A 102 11.02 0.50 5.54
C PRO A 102 10.75 0.69 4.03
N ALA A 103 11.35 -0.13 3.16
CA ALA A 103 11.16 -0.03 1.71
C ALA A 103 9.71 -0.36 1.32
N GLU A 104 9.16 -1.44 1.86
CA GLU A 104 7.79 -1.85 1.62
C GLU A 104 6.79 -0.88 2.23
N SER A 105 7.13 -0.26 3.36
CA SER A 105 6.31 0.83 3.92
C SER A 105 6.25 2.05 3.00
N VAL A 106 7.40 2.46 2.44
CA VAL A 106 7.44 3.55 1.45
C VAL A 106 6.63 3.19 0.19
N VAL A 107 6.68 1.94 -0.28
CA VAL A 107 5.82 1.48 -1.38
C VAL A 107 4.34 1.65 -1.05
N CYS A 108 3.92 1.30 0.17
CA CYS A 108 2.55 1.53 0.60
C CYS A 108 2.18 3.01 0.62
N ALA A 109 3.09 3.88 1.05
CA ALA A 109 2.89 5.33 1.06
C ALA A 109 2.76 5.90 -0.36
N ILE A 110 3.58 5.44 -1.31
CA ILE A 110 3.51 5.85 -2.72
C ILE A 110 2.17 5.44 -3.33
N GLU A 111 1.78 4.16 -3.18
CA GLU A 111 0.51 3.66 -3.73
C GLU A 111 -0.70 4.30 -3.06
N TRP A 112 -0.63 4.61 -1.76
CA TRP A 112 -1.68 5.33 -1.07
C TRP A 112 -1.79 6.76 -1.57
N LEU A 113 -0.65 7.45 -1.73
CA LEU A 113 -0.58 8.84 -2.17
C LEU A 113 -1.11 9.01 -3.60
N ASP A 114 -0.79 8.09 -4.50
CA ASP A 114 -1.30 8.06 -5.89
C ASP A 114 -2.85 8.12 -5.93
N ILE A 115 -3.51 7.33 -5.08
CA ILE A 115 -4.98 7.35 -4.94
C ILE A 115 -5.44 8.63 -4.23
N ALA A 116 -4.70 9.05 -3.20
CA ALA A 116 -5.13 10.13 -2.32
C ALA A 116 -5.20 11.50 -2.99
N LEU A 117 -4.38 11.72 -4.04
CA LEU A 117 -4.32 12.99 -4.77
C LEU A 117 -5.51 13.21 -5.72
N ASP A 118 -6.33 12.20 -6.00
CA ASP A 118 -7.51 12.34 -6.87
C ASP A 118 -8.57 13.28 -6.27
N GLU A 119 -8.77 13.23 -4.95
CA GLU A 119 -9.76 14.04 -4.24
C GLU A 119 -9.25 14.40 -2.84
N ILE A 120 -9.09 15.69 -2.56
CA ILE A 120 -8.54 16.20 -1.30
C ILE A 120 -9.54 17.17 -0.67
N GLU A 121 -9.89 16.94 0.59
CA GLU A 121 -10.74 17.84 1.37
C GLU A 121 -10.14 18.10 2.75
N GLU A 122 -9.97 19.38 3.11
CA GLU A 122 -9.40 19.81 4.41
C GLU A 122 -10.19 19.26 5.61
N ASP A 123 -11.51 19.14 5.44
CA ASP A 123 -12.45 18.75 6.51
C ASP A 123 -12.64 17.22 6.59
N SER A 124 -12.01 16.46 5.68
CA SER A 124 -12.07 15.00 5.67
C SER A 124 -11.46 14.42 6.96
N PRO A 125 -12.03 13.38 7.59
CA PRO A 125 -11.36 12.68 8.68
C PRO A 125 -10.00 12.12 8.26
N MET A 126 -9.07 12.02 9.21
CA MET A 126 -7.79 11.37 8.98
C MET A 126 -7.97 9.85 8.80
N MET A 127 -7.03 9.20 8.11
CA MET A 127 -7.13 7.78 7.80
C MET A 127 -7.10 6.89 9.06
N ASP A 128 -6.34 7.27 10.08
CA ASP A 128 -6.33 6.55 11.36
C ASP A 128 -7.72 6.62 12.05
N GLU A 129 -8.43 7.74 11.97
CA GLU A 129 -9.80 7.87 12.48
C GLU A 129 -10.78 6.97 11.69
N ARG A 130 -10.67 6.97 10.36
CA ARG A 130 -11.48 6.12 9.47
C ARG A 130 -11.29 4.63 9.73
N ILE A 131 -10.08 4.22 10.08
CA ILE A 131 -9.78 2.83 10.41
C ILE A 131 -10.41 2.45 11.74
N VAL A 132 -10.35 3.32 12.75
CA VAL A 132 -10.96 3.08 14.06
C VAL A 132 -12.48 3.02 13.96
N ASP A 133 -13.09 3.92 13.19
CA ASP A 133 -14.55 4.02 13.04
C ASP A 133 -15.13 3.08 11.97
N ALA A 134 -14.28 2.26 11.33
CA ALA A 134 -14.65 1.34 10.27
C ALA A 134 -15.76 0.36 10.73
N LYS A 135 -16.85 0.31 9.95
CA LYS A 135 -17.97 -0.63 10.16
C LYS A 135 -18.18 -1.52 8.93
N PRO A 136 -18.81 -2.71 9.10
CA PRO A 136 -19.30 -3.48 7.97
C PRO A 136 -20.18 -2.60 7.05
N ARG A 137 -20.06 -2.79 5.74
CA ARG A 137 -20.84 -2.02 4.77
C ARG A 137 -22.32 -2.41 4.82
N ASP A 138 -23.18 -1.42 4.68
CA ASP A 138 -24.63 -1.61 4.58
C ASP A 138 -25.07 -2.03 3.16
N SER A 139 -24.33 -1.61 2.12
CA SER A 139 -24.63 -1.92 0.72
C SER A 139 -23.40 -2.36 -0.07
N PRO A 140 -23.54 -3.30 -1.03
CA PRO A 140 -22.48 -3.62 -1.98
C PRO A 140 -22.16 -2.43 -2.91
N GLY A 141 -20.92 -2.33 -3.36
CA GLY A 141 -20.51 -1.33 -4.36
C GLY A 141 -19.04 -0.95 -4.21
N MET A 142 -18.55 -0.20 -5.20
CA MET A 142 -17.26 0.48 -5.13
C MET A 142 -17.46 1.82 -4.44
N THR A 143 -16.56 2.20 -3.54
CA THR A 143 -16.60 3.53 -2.92
C THR A 143 -15.26 4.24 -3.04
N THR A 144 -15.34 5.57 -3.03
CA THR A 144 -14.22 6.50 -2.99
C THR A 144 -14.47 7.47 -1.84
N VAL A 145 -13.40 8.02 -1.27
CA VAL A 145 -13.50 9.05 -0.24
C VAL A 145 -12.38 10.06 -0.44
N PRO A 146 -12.61 11.35 -0.12
CA PRO A 146 -11.58 12.37 -0.18
C PRO A 146 -10.49 12.12 0.86
N SER A 147 -9.28 12.59 0.61
CA SER A 147 -8.14 12.46 1.52
C SER A 147 -7.99 13.69 2.42
N ASN A 148 -7.51 13.49 3.66
CA ASN A 148 -7.11 14.60 4.50
C ASN A 148 -5.68 15.06 4.13
N PRO A 149 -5.40 16.37 4.00
CA PRO A 149 -4.05 16.88 3.71
C PRO A 149 -2.97 16.48 4.72
N ASN A 150 -3.31 16.23 5.98
CA ASN A 150 -2.34 15.76 6.98
C ASN A 150 -1.88 14.33 6.73
N ASP A 151 -2.77 13.46 6.23
CA ASP A 151 -2.38 12.10 5.83
C ASP A 151 -1.40 12.14 4.65
N ILE A 152 -1.65 13.05 3.69
CA ILE A 152 -0.74 13.31 2.55
C ILE A 152 0.63 13.76 3.05
N ARG A 153 0.69 14.72 3.99
CA ARG A 153 1.95 15.19 4.57
C ARG A 153 2.75 14.04 5.19
N GLU A 154 2.07 13.17 5.92
CA GLU A 154 2.70 12.02 6.54
C GLU A 154 3.26 11.01 5.52
N CYS A 155 2.51 10.68 4.48
CA CYS A 155 3.01 9.82 3.40
C CYS A 155 4.22 10.46 2.70
N VAL A 156 4.16 11.75 2.38
CA VAL A 156 5.28 12.45 1.72
C VAL A 156 6.53 12.48 2.60
N GLU A 157 6.39 12.74 3.90
CA GLU A 157 7.53 12.72 4.83
C GLU A 157 8.17 11.33 4.92
N LEU A 158 7.36 10.27 4.93
CA LEU A 158 7.86 8.90 4.87
C LEU A 158 8.58 8.60 3.56
N ILE A 159 8.02 9.00 2.41
CA ILE A 159 8.65 8.81 1.09
C ILE A 159 10.00 9.53 1.05
N LEU A 160 10.03 10.81 1.43
CA LEU A 160 11.25 11.62 1.44
C LEU A 160 12.34 11.08 2.37
N SER A 161 11.96 10.42 3.47
CA SER A 161 12.92 9.79 4.40
C SER A 161 13.84 8.75 3.73
N LEU A 162 13.37 8.12 2.65
CA LEU A 162 14.12 7.14 1.86
C LEU A 162 14.55 7.71 0.50
N ALA A 163 13.64 8.39 -0.19
CA ALA A 163 13.86 8.94 -1.52
C ALA A 163 14.95 10.01 -1.57
N LEU A 164 15.19 10.74 -0.47
CA LEU A 164 16.29 11.69 -0.36
C LEU A 164 17.61 11.07 0.11
N VAL A 165 17.69 9.76 0.36
CA VAL A 165 19.01 9.13 0.60
C VAL A 165 19.83 9.17 -0.69
N ASP A 166 19.20 8.84 -1.81
CA ASP A 166 19.77 8.88 -3.14
C ASP A 166 18.72 9.43 -4.11
N VAL A 167 18.99 10.57 -4.75
CA VAL A 167 18.09 11.21 -5.73
C VAL A 167 18.40 10.82 -7.18
N SER A 168 19.40 9.94 -7.40
CA SER A 168 19.79 9.47 -8.72
C SER A 168 18.78 8.45 -9.29
N GLY A 169 19.00 8.03 -10.54
CA GLY A 169 18.11 7.11 -11.26
C GLY A 169 17.29 7.81 -12.34
N THR A 170 16.97 7.05 -13.39
CA THR A 170 16.30 7.55 -14.60
C THR A 170 14.78 7.50 -14.52
N GLN A 171 14.23 6.88 -13.48
CA GLN A 171 12.80 6.76 -13.21
C GLN A 171 12.56 7.03 -11.73
N ARG A 172 12.20 8.27 -11.40
CA ARG A 172 11.97 8.77 -10.04
C ARG A 172 10.53 9.24 -9.88
N ASP A 173 9.60 8.33 -10.19
CA ASP A 173 8.17 8.54 -10.05
C ASP A 173 7.78 8.81 -8.58
N ASP A 174 8.54 8.27 -7.63
CA ASP A 174 8.43 8.57 -6.19
C ASP A 174 8.60 10.06 -5.88
N LEU A 175 9.60 10.71 -6.47
CA LEU A 175 9.83 12.16 -6.32
C LEU A 175 8.85 12.98 -7.17
N GLY A 176 8.44 12.47 -8.34
CA GLY A 176 7.40 13.08 -9.15
C GLY A 176 6.10 13.22 -8.38
N LEU A 177 5.65 12.13 -7.74
CA LEU A 177 4.45 12.12 -6.92
C LEU A 177 4.53 13.08 -5.71
N VAL A 178 5.72 13.28 -5.15
CA VAL A 178 5.94 14.30 -4.10
C VAL A 178 5.77 15.72 -4.64
N LEU A 179 6.16 15.99 -5.89
CA LEU A 179 5.91 17.30 -6.51
C LEU A 179 4.41 17.53 -6.75
N ASP A 180 3.70 16.51 -7.23
CA ASP A 180 2.24 16.58 -7.43
C ASP A 180 1.54 16.86 -6.10
N ALA A 181 1.93 16.16 -5.03
CA ALA A 181 1.44 16.42 -3.68
C ALA A 181 1.78 17.84 -3.18
N SER A 182 3.00 18.31 -3.45
CA SER A 182 3.45 19.67 -3.08
C SER A 182 2.57 20.75 -3.69
N GLU A 183 2.19 20.60 -4.96
CA GLU A 183 1.27 21.52 -5.63
C GLU A 183 -0.16 21.38 -5.07
N ALA A 184 -0.66 20.15 -4.98
CA ALA A 184 -2.03 19.84 -4.61
C ALA A 184 -2.44 20.37 -3.21
N ILE A 185 -1.52 20.33 -2.24
CA ILE A 185 -1.78 20.85 -0.88
C ILE A 185 -1.01 22.15 -0.55
N HIS A 186 -0.45 22.81 -1.58
CA HIS A 186 0.27 24.08 -1.47
C HIS A 186 1.42 24.09 -0.44
N GLU A 187 2.25 23.05 -0.47
CA GLU A 187 3.38 22.85 0.45
C GLU A 187 4.72 22.92 -0.31
N PRO A 188 5.24 24.13 -0.60
CA PRO A 188 6.38 24.32 -1.50
C PRO A 188 7.72 23.80 -0.95
N LYS A 189 7.80 23.52 0.37
CA LYS A 189 9.04 23.07 1.00
C LYS A 189 9.58 21.78 0.38
N TRP A 190 8.71 20.87 -0.04
CA TRP A 190 9.11 19.58 -0.61
C TRP A 190 9.79 19.75 -1.96
N LYS A 191 9.20 20.54 -2.86
CA LYS A 191 9.83 20.93 -4.12
C LYS A 191 11.21 21.57 -3.87
N SER A 192 11.29 22.53 -2.96
CA SER A 192 12.56 23.19 -2.63
C SER A 192 13.64 22.24 -2.11
N GLU A 193 13.31 21.20 -1.34
CA GLU A 193 14.31 20.21 -0.89
C GLU A 193 14.84 19.35 -2.06
N ILE A 194 13.96 18.97 -3.01
CA ILE A 194 14.36 18.21 -4.20
C ILE A 194 15.23 19.07 -5.13
N GLU A 195 14.86 20.33 -5.34
CA GLU A 195 15.59 21.28 -6.20
C GLU A 195 17.05 21.48 -5.78
N LYS A 196 17.34 21.51 -4.48
CA LYS A 196 18.72 21.65 -3.94
C LYS A 196 19.65 20.56 -4.46
N ARG A 197 19.10 19.38 -4.81
CA ARG A 197 19.84 18.22 -5.31
C ARG A 197 19.61 17.96 -6.79
N SER A 198 19.05 18.92 -7.53
CA SER A 198 18.80 18.83 -8.98
C SER A 198 20.02 18.38 -9.80
N HIS A 199 21.23 18.76 -9.40
CA HIS A 199 22.47 18.36 -10.05
C HIS A 199 22.81 16.85 -9.95
N GLU A 200 22.16 16.11 -9.05
CA GLU A 200 22.33 14.67 -8.85
C GLU A 200 21.21 13.85 -9.55
N ILE A 201 20.11 14.52 -9.95
CA ILE A 201 18.93 13.90 -10.56
C ILE A 201 19.23 13.53 -12.02
N GLN A 202 18.82 12.33 -12.42
CA GLN A 202 18.98 11.82 -13.79
C GLN A 202 17.65 11.66 -14.55
N ASP A 203 16.51 11.63 -13.84
CA ASP A 203 15.18 11.59 -14.47
C ASP A 203 14.87 12.94 -15.13
N SER A 204 14.82 12.95 -16.46
CA SER A 204 14.56 14.15 -17.24
C SER A 204 13.16 14.72 -17.01
N ARG A 205 12.16 13.86 -16.78
CA ARG A 205 10.77 14.30 -16.53
C ARG A 205 10.69 15.05 -15.21
N LEU A 206 11.38 14.55 -14.18
CA LEU A 206 11.46 15.21 -12.89
C LEU A 206 12.17 16.56 -12.98
N LEU A 207 13.28 16.63 -13.71
CA LEU A 207 13.99 17.90 -13.94
C LEU A 207 13.14 18.94 -14.68
N GLU A 208 12.33 18.52 -15.65
CA GLU A 208 11.37 19.39 -16.35
C GLU A 208 10.27 19.88 -15.41
N ALA A 209 9.71 19.00 -14.57
CA ALA A 209 8.68 19.36 -13.59
C ALA A 209 9.18 20.38 -12.55
N LEU A 210 10.45 20.29 -12.12
CA LEU A 210 11.06 21.25 -11.20
C LEU A 210 11.19 22.67 -11.79
N GLN A 211 11.25 22.80 -13.12
CA GLN A 211 11.42 24.09 -13.80
C GLN A 211 10.10 24.82 -14.09
N SER A 212 8.97 24.13 -13.94
CA SER A 212 7.62 24.67 -14.12
C SER A 212 7.14 25.42 -12.87
#